data_AF-A0A6V7MA15-F1
#
_entry.id   AF-A0A6V7MA15-F1
#
_cell.length_a   1.000
_cell.length_b   1.000
_cell.length_c   1.000
_cell.angle_alpha   90.00
_cell.angle_beta   90.00
_cell.angle_gamma   90.00
#
_symmetry.space_group_name_H-M   'P 1'
#
loop_
_entity.id
_entity.type
_entity.pdbx_description
1 polymer ?
#
loop_
_entity_poly.entity_id
_entity_poly.type
_entity_poly.pdbx_seq_one_letter_code
_entity_poly.pdbx_strand_id
1 'polypeptide(L)' 'DMNEPSNFYNGHVNGCTNNPLDNPPYVPGIVGNLLATKTICMNAKHARGTHYDIHNIHATGQAIASHKYILQNT' A
#
# COMPACT_ATOMS: atom_id res chain seq x y z
N ASP A 1 -12.59 0.97 6.17
CA ASP A 1 -12.36 2.35 5.71
C ASP A 1 -10.87 2.59 5.58
N MET A 2 -10.46 3.55 4.75
CA MET A 2 -9.08 4.05 4.59
C MET A 2 -8.05 2.94 4.29
N ASN A 3 -8.48 1.86 3.63
CA ASN A 3 -7.78 0.58 3.56
C ASN A 3 -7.10 0.30 2.21
N GLU A 4 -6.96 1.33 1.37
CA GLU A 4 -6.19 1.31 0.13
C GLU A 4 -4.74 0.81 0.30
N PRO A 5 -3.96 1.07 1.39
CA PRO A 5 -4.17 1.87 2.60
C PRO A 5 -3.89 3.36 2.38
N SER A 6 -4.84 4.19 2.80
CA SER A 6 -4.68 5.63 2.65
C SER A 6 -3.62 6.20 3.60
N ASN A 7 -2.97 7.27 3.16
CA ASN A 7 -2.00 8.01 3.93
C ASN A 7 -2.11 9.50 3.60
N PHE A 8 -1.96 10.38 4.60
CA PHE A 8 -1.97 11.82 4.37
C PHE A 8 -0.72 12.30 3.62
N TYR A 9 0.40 11.60 3.81
CA TYR A 9 1.64 11.81 3.05
C TYR A 9 1.66 10.94 1.80
N ASN A 10 2.46 11.35 0.81
CA ASN A 10 2.81 10.49 -0.32
C ASN A 10 4.05 9.68 0.08
N GLY A 11 3.85 8.49 0.65
CA GLY A 11 4.92 7.72 1.29
C GLY A 11 5.17 8.14 2.74
N HIS A 12 6.42 8.41 3.12
CA HIS A 12 6.73 8.94 4.44
C HIS A 12 6.63 10.48 4.48
N VAL A 13 6.77 11.06 5.68
CA VAL A 13 6.83 12.52 5.87
C VAL A 13 7.89 13.20 5.00
N ASN A 14 9.00 12.49 4.70
CA ASN A 14 10.09 12.96 3.85
C ASN A 14 10.08 12.32 2.45
N GLY A 15 8.94 11.77 2.02
CA GLY A 15 8.82 11.03 0.75
C GLY A 15 9.38 9.60 0.79
N CYS A 16 9.61 9.02 -0.38
CA CYS A 16 10.16 7.67 -0.54
C CYS A 16 11.59 7.70 -1.05
N THR A 17 12.30 6.58 -0.92
CA THR A 17 13.67 6.47 -1.42
C THR A 17 13.67 6.31 -2.94
N ASN A 18 14.73 6.79 -3.60
CA ASN A 18 14.85 6.65 -5.05
C ASN A 18 15.35 5.25 -5.43
N ASN A 19 14.42 4.30 -5.55
CA ASN A 19 14.70 2.92 -5.96
C ASN A 19 13.68 2.45 -7.01
N PRO A 20 13.93 1.33 -7.71
CA PRO A 20 13.07 0.88 -8.80
C PRO A 20 11.63 0.52 -8.43
N LEU A 21 11.33 0.27 -7.15
CA LEU A 21 9.95 0.03 -6.70
C LEU A 21 9.20 1.34 -6.51
N ASP A 22 9.85 2.34 -5.91
CA ASP A 22 9.25 3.65 -5.68
C ASP A 22 9.22 4.53 -6.95
N ASN A 23 10.22 4.35 -7.84
CA ASN A 23 10.36 5.04 -9.12
C ASN A 23 10.61 4.02 -10.25
N PRO A 24 9.58 3.27 -10.68
CA PRO A 24 9.71 2.31 -11.77
C PRO A 24 9.90 3.03 -13.13
N PRO A 25 10.46 2.34 -14.13
CA PRO A 25 10.67 2.92 -15.47
C PRO A 25 9.35 3.27 -16.19
N TYR A 26 8.23 2.69 -15.78
CA TYR A 26 6.90 3.02 -16.28
C TYR A 26 5.95 3.24 -15.11
N VAL A 27 5.27 4.39 -15.11
CA VAL A 27 4.18 4.70 -14.19
C VAL A 27 2.91 4.81 -15.02
N PRO A 28 1.85 4.02 -14.75
CA PRO A 28 0.58 4.16 -15.44
C PRO A 28 -0.06 5.53 -15.16
N GLY A 29 -1.09 5.91 -15.92
CA GLY A 29 -1.82 7.17 -15.74
C GLY A 29 -2.67 7.22 -14.46
N ILE A 30 -2.03 7.12 -13.31
CA ILE A 30 -2.64 7.18 -11.98
C ILE A 30 -2.61 8.61 -11.42
N VAL A 31 -3.49 8.87 -10.44
CA VAL A 31 -3.53 10.17 -9.75
C VAL A 31 -2.16 10.49 -9.14
N GLY A 32 -1.67 11.71 -9.38
CA GLY A 32 -0.39 12.19 -8.87
C GLY A 32 0.84 11.72 -9.62
N ASN A 33 0.72 10.87 -10.65
CA ASN A 33 1.84 10.31 -11.42
C ASN A 33 2.96 9.70 -10.56
N LEU A 34 2.61 9.25 -9.36
CA LEU A 34 3.51 8.68 -8.36
C LEU A 34 2.76 7.55 -7.67
N LEU A 35 3.35 6.35 -7.67
CA LEU A 35 2.71 5.17 -7.07
C LEU A 35 2.35 5.37 -5.60
N ALA A 36 3.20 6.09 -4.85
CA ALA A 36 2.99 6.38 -3.43
C ALA A 36 1.98 7.51 -3.15
N THR A 37 1.26 8.03 -4.15
CA THR A 37 0.29 9.12 -3.95
C THR A 37 -0.78 8.69 -2.96
N LYS A 38 -0.86 9.39 -1.82
CA LYS A 38 -1.80 9.13 -0.72
C LYS A 38 -1.79 7.69 -0.20
N THR A 39 -0.65 7.02 -0.29
CA THR A 39 -0.40 5.69 0.31
C THR A 39 1.01 5.65 0.92
N ILE A 40 1.50 4.48 1.33
CA ILE A 40 2.87 4.27 1.83
C ILE A 40 3.85 3.99 0.68
N CYS A 41 5.16 4.00 0.97
CA CYS A 41 6.18 3.72 -0.05
C CYS A 41 6.05 2.30 -0.62
N MET A 42 6.33 2.16 -1.91
CA MET A 42 6.22 0.90 -2.65
C MET A 42 7.23 -0.14 -2.17
N ASN A 43 8.39 0.30 -1.67
CA ASN A 43 9.38 -0.59 -1.07
C ASN A 43 9.03 -1.08 0.35
N ALA A 44 7.92 -0.64 0.95
CA ALA A 44 7.53 -1.05 2.29
C ALA A 44 7.31 -2.57 2.32
N LYS A 45 7.83 -3.23 3.37
CA LYS A 45 7.79 -4.68 3.51
C LYS A 45 6.55 -5.13 4.27
N HIS A 46 5.83 -6.07 3.68
CA HIS A 46 4.74 -6.81 4.29
C HIS A 46 5.14 -8.27 4.44
N ALA A 47 4.41 -9.03 5.26
CA ALA A 47 4.69 -10.46 5.46
C ALA A 47 4.59 -11.29 4.16
N ARG A 48 3.87 -10.78 3.14
CA ARG A 48 3.61 -11.48 1.86
C ARG A 48 4.31 -10.86 0.64
N GLY A 49 5.14 -9.83 0.82
CA GLY A 49 5.80 -9.16 -0.30
C GLY A 49 6.05 -7.67 -0.05
N THR A 50 6.45 -6.98 -1.10
CA THR A 50 6.61 -5.52 -1.08
C THR A 50 5.26 -4.84 -1.28
N HIS A 51 5.13 -3.58 -0.86
CA HIS A 51 3.91 -2.84 -1.07
C HIS A 51 3.61 -2.64 -2.56
N TYR A 52 4.65 -2.50 -3.39
CA TYR A 52 4.55 -2.50 -4.85
C TYR A 52 3.71 -3.67 -5.37
N ASP A 53 3.97 -4.89 -4.88
CA ASP A 53 3.30 -6.10 -5.35
C ASP A 53 1.90 -6.27 -4.74
N ILE A 54 1.71 -5.82 -3.49
CA ILE A 54 0.53 -6.18 -2.70
C ILE A 54 -0.44 -5.02 -2.43
N HIS A 55 -0.16 -3.79 -2.90
CA HIS A 55 -0.97 -2.60 -2.64
C HIS A 55 -2.46 -2.86 -2.91
N ASN A 56 -2.78 -3.33 -4.13
CA ASN A 56 -4.16 -3.54 -4.57
C ASN A 56 -4.92 -4.66 -3.82
N ILE A 57 -4.22 -5.49 -3.03
CA ILE A 57 -4.85 -6.54 -2.23
C ILE A 57 -4.76 -6.26 -0.71
N HIS A 58 -4.28 -5.09 -0.31
CA HIS A 58 -4.18 -4.71 1.10
C HIS A 58 -5.56 -4.72 1.78
N ALA A 59 -6.55 -4.05 1.16
CA ALA A 59 -7.94 -4.02 1.63
C ALA A 59 -8.54 -5.42 1.79
N THR A 60 -8.31 -6.31 0.82
CA THR A 60 -8.75 -7.71 0.88
C THR A 60 -8.11 -8.46 2.05
N GLY A 61 -6.79 -8.26 2.26
CA GLY A 61 -6.08 -8.83 3.40
C GLY A 61 -6.66 -8.36 4.73
N GLN A 62 -6.98 -7.08 4.86
CA GLN A 62 -7.64 -6.52 6.04
C GLN A 62 -9.04 -7.10 6.24
N ALA A 63 -9.86 -7.21 5.20
CA ALA A 63 -11.20 -7.80 5.29
C ALA A 63 -11.16 -9.26 5.77
N ILE A 64 -10.22 -10.07 5.27
CA ILE A 64 -10.03 -11.45 5.74
C ILE A 64 -9.64 -11.48 7.23
N ALA A 65 -8.74 -10.60 7.67
CA ALA A 65 -8.34 -10.52 9.07
C ALA A 65 -9.50 -10.10 9.99
N SER A 66 -10.29 -9.10 9.58
CA SER A 66 -11.48 -8.66 10.31
C SER A 66 -12.53 -9.76 10.40
N HIS A 67 -12.79 -10.49 9.31
CA HIS A 67 -13.74 -11.59 9.33
C HIS A 67 -13.28 -12.74 10.24
N LYS A 68 -11.99 -13.10 10.20
CA LYS A 68 -11.41 -14.08 11.13
C LYS A 68 -11.58 -13.67 12.59
N TYR A 69 -11.38 -12.40 12.91
CA TYR A 69 -11.59 -11.89 14.27
C TYR A 69 -13.04 -12.07 14.72
N ILE A 70 -14.01 -11.77 13.84
CA ILE A 70 -15.43 -11.96 14.15
C ILE A 70 -15.72 -13.44 14.48
N LEU A 71 -15.27 -14.38 13.64
CA LEU A 71 -15.50 -15.81 13.85
C LEU A 71 -14.82 -16.39 15.10
N GLN A 72 -13.71 -15.78 15.55
CA GLN A 72 -13.02 -16.20 16.78
C GLN A 72 -13.66 -15.66 18.06
N ASN A 73 -14.54 -14.66 17.95
CA ASN A 73 -15.22 -14.01 19.07
C ASN A 73 -16.75 -14.21 19.02
N THR A 74 -17.20 -15.19 18.23
CA THR A 74 -18.56 -15.75 18.23
C THR A 74 -18.51 -17.17 18.78
#